data_AF-A0A7X5XT89-F1
#
_entry.id   AF-A0A7X5XT89-F1
#
_cell.length_a   1.000
_cell.length_b   1.000
_cell.length_c   1.000
_cell.angle_alpha   90.00
_cell.angle_beta   90.00
_cell.angle_gamma   90.00
#
_symmetry.space_group_name_H-M   'P 1'
#
loop_
_entity.id
_entity.type
_entity.pdbx_description
1 polymer ?
#
loop_
_entity_poly.entity_id
_entity_poly.type
_entity_poly.pdbx_seq_one_letter_code
_entity_poly.pdbx_strand_id
1 'polypeptide(L)'
;MAQSPEALTKVLGSQSSVVSLLLQARAVAIESLAGDMRGIAIDPFDRRLRQYLIMSMGSLPDERLRILFLDGARHLIADEVVQSGSLAQLSIFPRTIFRRALELNAAGLILVHNHPSGNHNPSTEDIEATQKLQIIGRSLNVEIIDHIVVTSTHCHHVVRDDTLAGRPVPSASFTLRSPGGPARIDHGDIALANARAAMRRRLLRQQLIGAPELFGDPAWEMLIDLFVHECERKRLSISALCVTSSIPMSSALRLAQRLCDAGITRRVPDPIDGRRTFIRLDPVIAHRMRAYFEAGAE
;
A
#
# COMPACT_ATOMS: atom_id res chain seq x y z
N MET A 1 0.99 -27.03 23.24
CA MET A 1 2.19 -26.75 24.04
C MET A 1 2.76 -25.41 23.61
N ALA A 2 2.41 -24.34 24.32
CA ALA A 2 2.88 -23.01 24.01
C ALA A 2 3.21 -22.34 25.35
N GLN A 3 4.34 -22.71 25.94
CA GLN A 3 4.86 -22.05 27.14
C GLN A 3 5.99 -21.09 26.73
N SER A 4 6.16 -20.01 27.49
CA SER A 4 7.22 -19.04 27.21
C SER A 4 8.60 -19.69 27.41
N PRO A 5 9.65 -19.21 26.71
CA PRO A 5 11.02 -19.69 26.90
C PRO A 5 11.47 -19.63 28.38
N GLU A 6 11.01 -18.62 29.12
CA GLU A 6 11.26 -18.43 30.55
C GLU A 6 10.59 -19.51 31.41
N ALA A 7 9.35 -19.88 31.09
CA ALA A 7 8.64 -20.96 31.77
C ALA A 7 9.31 -22.32 31.54
N LEU A 8 9.74 -22.59 30.31
CA LEU A 8 10.51 -23.81 29.98
C LEU A 8 11.85 -23.85 30.72
N THR A 9 12.55 -22.71 30.79
CA THR A 9 13.82 -22.57 31.52
C THR A 9 13.65 -22.80 33.03
N LYS A 10 12.54 -22.32 33.60
CA LYS A 10 12.22 -22.48 35.02
C LYS A 10 11.91 -23.93 35.40
N VAL A 11 11.30 -24.71 34.49
CA VAL A 11 10.92 -26.11 34.73
C VAL A 11 12.06 -27.08 34.42
N LEU A 12 12.83 -26.83 33.35
CA LEU A 12 13.83 -27.77 32.81
C LEU A 12 15.29 -27.38 33.12
N GLY A 13 15.53 -26.20 33.71
CA GLY A 13 16.86 -25.68 34.02
C GLY A 13 17.53 -24.96 32.85
N SER A 14 18.33 -23.93 33.15
CA SER A 14 18.93 -22.99 32.18
C SER A 14 20.02 -23.57 31.27
N GLN A 15 20.53 -24.77 31.56
CA GLN A 15 21.57 -25.43 30.76
C GLN A 15 21.10 -26.73 30.07
N SER A 16 19.79 -26.96 29.99
CA SER A 16 19.27 -28.19 29.40
C SER A 16 19.30 -28.13 27.87
N SER A 17 20.05 -29.05 27.24
CA SER A 17 20.06 -29.26 25.78
C SER A 17 18.65 -29.51 25.22
N VAL A 18 17.74 -30.02 26.04
CA VAL A 18 16.33 -30.23 25.72
C VAL A 18 15.60 -28.91 25.50
N VAL A 19 15.89 -27.86 26.28
CA VAL A 19 15.26 -26.53 26.09
C VAL A 19 15.68 -25.94 24.73
N SER A 20 16.97 -26.04 24.39
CA SER A 20 17.47 -25.58 23.09
C SER A 20 16.83 -26.33 21.92
N LEU A 21 16.76 -27.67 22.01
CA LEU A 21 16.10 -28.52 21.00
C LEU A 21 14.62 -28.13 20.82
N LEU A 22 13.89 -27.92 21.92
CA LEU A 22 12.48 -27.53 21.87
C LEU A 22 12.27 -26.15 21.25
N LEU A 23 13.14 -25.18 21.56
CA LEU A 23 13.07 -23.84 20.96
C LEU A 23 13.38 -23.88 19.46
N GLN A 24 14.38 -24.67 19.04
CA GLN A 24 14.70 -24.86 17.63
C GLN A 24 13.58 -25.57 16.88
N ALA A 25 13.05 -26.66 17.43
CA ALA A 25 11.92 -27.39 16.85
C ALA A 25 10.70 -26.47 16.67
N ARG A 26 10.43 -25.61 17.65
CA ARG A 26 9.38 -24.59 17.55
C ARG A 26 9.65 -23.59 16.42
N ALA A 27 10.87 -23.06 16.33
CA ALA A 27 11.23 -22.11 15.27
C ALA A 27 11.05 -22.71 13.87
N VAL A 28 11.50 -23.95 13.66
CA VAL A 28 11.31 -24.69 12.40
C VAL A 28 9.83 -24.90 12.09
N ALA A 29 9.04 -25.29 13.09
CA ALA A 29 7.60 -25.49 12.89
C ALA A 29 6.88 -24.19 12.52
N ILE A 30 7.28 -23.04 13.09
CA ILE A 30 6.72 -21.73 12.74
C ILE A 30 7.07 -21.36 11.29
N GLU A 31 8.33 -21.56 10.88
CA GLU A 31 8.75 -21.28 9.50
C GLU A 31 8.05 -22.19 8.48
N SER A 32 7.84 -23.47 8.83
CA SER A 32 7.06 -24.40 8.00
C SER A 32 5.63 -23.91 7.78
N LEU A 33 4.94 -23.53 8.86
CA LEU A 33 3.57 -23.00 8.76
C LEU A 33 3.53 -21.66 8.00
N ALA A 34 4.55 -20.80 8.15
CA ALA A 34 4.67 -19.58 7.36
C ALA A 34 4.86 -19.89 5.87
N GLY A 35 5.64 -20.92 5.54
CA GLY A 35 5.84 -21.41 4.19
C GLY A 35 4.55 -21.89 3.53
N ASP A 36 3.69 -22.59 4.28
CA ASP A 36 2.40 -23.10 3.80
C ASP A 36 1.40 -22.00 3.42
N MET A 37 1.63 -20.77 3.88
CA MET A 37 0.83 -19.59 3.57
C MET A 37 1.35 -18.80 2.35
N ARG A 38 2.56 -19.10 1.86
CA ARG A 38 3.13 -18.39 0.70
C ARG A 38 2.43 -18.81 -0.59
N GLY A 39 2.02 -17.83 -1.39
CA GLY A 39 1.44 -18.06 -2.72
C GLY A 39 0.01 -18.58 -2.72
N ILE A 40 -0.66 -18.62 -1.57
CA ILE A 40 -2.10 -18.89 -1.45
C ILE A 40 -2.84 -17.64 -0.96
N ALA A 41 -4.10 -17.50 -1.36
CA ALA A 41 -4.96 -16.46 -0.83
C ALA A 41 -5.24 -16.73 0.65
N ILE A 42 -5.07 -15.71 1.48
CA ILE A 42 -5.27 -15.80 2.93
C ILE A 42 -6.74 -15.53 3.25
N ASP A 43 -7.38 -16.52 3.88
CA ASP A 43 -8.66 -16.38 4.55
C ASP A 43 -8.42 -16.22 6.07
N PRO A 44 -8.90 -15.14 6.72
CA PRO A 44 -8.80 -14.98 8.17
C PRO A 44 -9.25 -16.20 8.97
N PHE A 45 -10.23 -16.96 8.46
CA PHE A 45 -10.80 -18.12 9.15
C PHE A 45 -10.07 -19.44 8.88
N ASP A 46 -9.04 -19.43 8.01
CA ASP A 46 -8.26 -20.62 7.69
C ASP A 46 -7.58 -21.20 8.94
N ARG A 47 -7.67 -22.53 9.06
CA ARG A 47 -6.99 -23.31 10.09
C ARG A 47 -5.48 -23.11 10.05
N ARG A 48 -4.87 -22.98 8.87
CA ARG A 48 -3.40 -22.81 8.73
C ARG A 48 -2.94 -21.51 9.37
N LEU A 49 -3.62 -20.42 9.03
CA LEU A 49 -3.37 -19.10 9.61
C LEU A 49 -3.55 -19.14 11.14
N ARG A 50 -4.65 -19.72 11.62
CA ARG A 50 -4.89 -19.90 13.06
C ARG A 50 -3.75 -20.63 13.77
N GLN A 51 -3.29 -21.75 13.21
CA GLN A 51 -2.18 -22.52 13.78
C GLN A 51 -0.88 -21.73 13.81
N TYR A 52 -0.58 -21.03 12.71
CA TYR A 52 0.58 -20.15 12.62
C TYR A 52 0.55 -19.04 13.69
N LEU A 53 -0.59 -18.34 13.82
CA LEU A 53 -0.74 -17.22 14.76
C LEU A 53 -0.63 -17.68 16.22
N ILE A 54 -1.31 -18.76 16.60
CA ILE A 54 -1.23 -19.30 17.96
C ILE A 54 0.22 -19.71 18.29
N MET A 55 0.91 -20.38 17.37
CA MET A 55 2.25 -20.89 17.63
C MET A 55 3.31 -19.77 17.66
N SER A 56 3.14 -18.74 16.82
CA SER A 56 4.07 -17.61 16.73
C SER A 56 3.83 -16.54 17.81
N MET A 57 2.58 -16.31 18.24
CA MET A 57 2.23 -15.18 19.12
C MET A 57 1.52 -15.55 20.42
N GLY A 58 0.78 -16.67 20.47
CA GLY A 58 -0.18 -16.95 21.55
C GLY A 58 0.39 -17.07 22.97
N SER A 59 1.70 -17.26 23.10
CA SER A 59 2.40 -17.41 24.39
C SER A 59 3.54 -16.44 24.58
N LEU A 60 3.51 -15.32 23.85
CA LEU A 60 4.41 -14.22 24.12
C LEU A 60 4.02 -13.56 25.45
N PRO A 61 5.00 -13.23 26.31
CA PRO A 61 4.73 -12.66 27.64
C PRO A 61 4.24 -11.20 27.54
N ASP A 62 4.64 -10.51 26.48
CA ASP A 62 4.24 -9.14 26.18
C ASP A 62 3.19 -9.12 25.08
N GLU A 63 2.34 -8.11 25.11
CA GLU A 63 1.40 -7.82 24.02
C GLU A 63 2.16 -7.28 22.81
N ARG A 64 1.90 -7.87 21.64
CA ARG A 64 2.52 -7.50 20.37
C ARG A 64 1.47 -7.38 19.28
N LEU A 65 1.65 -6.39 18.41
CA LEU A 65 0.86 -6.22 17.21
C LEU A 65 1.67 -6.66 16.00
N ARG A 66 1.10 -7.61 15.28
CA ARG A 66 1.52 -8.08 13.97
C ARG A 66 0.51 -7.62 12.93
N ILE A 67 0.99 -7.34 11.73
CA ILE A 67 0.14 -6.97 10.60
C ILE A 67 0.53 -7.84 9.42
N LEU A 68 -0.47 -8.48 8.82
CA LEU A 68 -0.34 -9.18 7.54
C LEU A 68 -0.78 -8.24 6.45
N PHE A 69 0.12 -7.94 5.52
CA PHE A 69 -0.11 -7.09 4.36
C PHE A 69 -0.47 -7.96 3.18
N LEU A 70 -1.63 -7.73 2.57
CA LEU A 70 -2.20 -8.56 1.51
C LEU A 70 -2.36 -7.77 0.20
N ASP A 71 -2.14 -8.43 -0.93
CA ASP A 71 -2.41 -7.87 -2.26
C ASP A 71 -3.92 -7.88 -2.61
N GLY A 72 -4.27 -7.40 -3.80
CA GLY A 72 -5.66 -7.37 -4.26
C GLY A 72 -6.31 -8.75 -4.46
N ALA A 73 -5.50 -9.81 -4.52
CA ALA A 73 -5.95 -11.20 -4.57
C ALA A 73 -5.83 -11.91 -3.21
N ARG A 74 -5.57 -11.16 -2.13
CA ARG A 74 -5.40 -11.61 -0.75
C ARG A 74 -4.17 -12.50 -0.51
N HIS A 75 -3.16 -12.46 -1.37
CA HIS A 75 -1.88 -13.12 -1.11
C HIS A 75 -1.05 -12.32 -0.12
N LEU A 76 -0.32 -13.02 0.75
CA LEU A 76 0.59 -12.42 1.72
C LEU A 76 1.79 -11.74 1.02
N ILE A 77 1.87 -10.41 1.13
CA ILE A 77 3.02 -9.61 0.69
C ILE A 77 4.08 -9.60 1.79
N ALA A 78 3.67 -9.28 3.01
CA ALA A 78 4.55 -9.16 4.17
C ALA A 78 3.83 -9.52 5.46
N ASP A 79 4.60 -10.02 6.42
CA ASP A 79 4.17 -10.37 7.76
C ASP A 79 5.13 -9.70 8.76
N GLU A 80 4.66 -8.65 9.43
CA GLU A 80 5.52 -7.78 10.23
C GLU A 80 4.98 -7.59 11.65
N VAL A 81 5.89 -7.67 12.63
CA VAL A 81 5.59 -7.25 14.01
C VAL A 81 5.89 -5.76 14.12
N VAL A 82 4.84 -4.95 14.20
CA VAL A 82 4.92 -3.49 14.12
C VAL A 82 5.13 -2.86 15.49
N GLN A 83 4.71 -3.52 16.56
CA GLN A 83 4.84 -2.99 17.93
C GLN A 83 4.96 -4.10 18.98
N SER A 84 5.73 -3.81 20.03
CA SER A 84 5.86 -4.62 21.24
C SER A 84 5.83 -3.70 22.47
N GLY A 85 5.03 -4.02 23.49
CA GLY A 85 4.95 -3.23 24.72
C GLY A 85 4.59 -4.08 25.95
N SER A 86 5.13 -3.73 27.11
CA SER A 86 5.06 -4.56 28.32
C SER A 86 4.12 -4.04 29.42
N LEU A 87 3.56 -2.82 29.36
CA LEU A 87 2.96 -2.22 30.57
C LEU A 87 1.77 -1.25 30.45
N ALA A 88 1.29 -0.89 29.27
CA ALA A 88 0.00 -0.20 29.12
C ALA A 88 -0.39 -0.21 27.65
N GLN A 89 -1.54 -0.83 27.35
CA GLN A 89 -2.34 -0.68 26.13
C GLN A 89 -1.56 -0.50 24.81
N LEU A 90 -1.59 -1.51 23.95
CA LEU A 90 -0.97 -1.43 22.64
C LEU A 90 -1.53 -0.24 21.83
N SER A 91 -0.75 0.83 21.75
CA SER A 91 -1.18 2.07 21.10
C SER A 91 -1.05 1.93 19.59
N ILE A 92 -2.15 1.64 18.90
CA ILE A 92 -2.15 1.50 17.45
C ILE A 92 -1.96 2.87 16.80
N PHE A 93 -0.94 3.02 15.94
CA PHE A 93 -0.66 4.26 15.21
C PHE A 93 -1.07 4.14 13.73
N PRO A 94 -2.26 4.65 13.32
CA PRO A 94 -2.74 4.53 11.94
C PRO A 94 -1.74 5.02 10.89
N ARG A 95 -1.04 6.14 11.16
CA ARG A 95 -0.05 6.70 10.24
C ARG A 95 1.06 5.71 9.89
N THR A 96 1.51 4.90 10.85
CA THR A 96 2.62 3.96 10.66
C THR A 96 2.14 2.76 9.86
N ILE A 97 0.96 2.24 10.21
CA ILE A 97 0.32 1.11 9.53
C ILE A 97 0.05 1.45 8.07
N PHE A 98 -0.63 2.56 7.81
CA PHE A 98 -1.01 2.93 6.44
C PHE A 98 0.17 3.39 5.60
N ARG A 99 1.18 4.04 6.19
CA ARG A 99 2.43 4.30 5.46
C ARG A 99 3.04 2.99 4.97
N ARG A 100 3.16 1.99 5.85
CA ARG A 100 3.72 0.69 5.48
C ARG A 100 2.86 -0.05 4.47
N ALA A 101 1.54 0.00 4.60
CA ALA A 101 0.61 -0.58 3.64
C ALA A 101 0.79 0.01 2.24
N LEU A 102 0.94 1.34 2.15
CA LEU A 102 1.17 2.04 0.89
C LEU A 102 2.56 1.73 0.31
N GLU A 103 3.62 1.69 1.13
CA GLU A 103 4.96 1.27 0.71
C GLU A 103 4.95 -0.13 0.06
N LEU A 104 4.15 -1.04 0.61
CA LEU A 104 4.00 -2.42 0.12
C LEU A 104 2.97 -2.58 -1.01
N ASN A 105 2.25 -1.52 -1.39
CA ASN A 105 1.09 -1.58 -2.27
C ASN A 105 0.03 -2.60 -1.81
N ALA A 106 -0.16 -2.73 -0.49
CA ALA A 106 -1.14 -3.62 0.09
C ALA A 106 -2.56 -3.13 -0.18
N ALA A 107 -3.43 -4.02 -0.66
CA ALA A 107 -4.85 -3.76 -0.84
C ALA A 107 -5.67 -4.14 0.42
N GLY A 108 -5.12 -5.02 1.27
CA GLY A 108 -5.77 -5.50 2.47
C GLY A 108 -4.81 -5.68 3.65
N LEU A 109 -5.35 -5.58 4.87
CA LEU A 109 -4.63 -5.77 6.13
C LEU A 109 -5.39 -6.74 7.03
N ILE A 110 -4.66 -7.64 7.68
CA ILE A 110 -5.14 -8.37 8.85
C ILE A 110 -4.31 -7.93 10.04
N LEU A 111 -4.97 -7.29 11.01
CA LEU A 111 -4.34 -6.91 12.28
C LEU A 111 -4.36 -8.12 13.20
N VAL A 112 -3.28 -8.36 13.94
CA VAL A 112 -3.21 -9.47 14.89
C VAL A 112 -2.49 -9.02 16.15
N HIS A 113 -3.11 -9.17 17.31
CA HIS A 113 -2.40 -8.98 18.58
C HIS A 113 -2.64 -10.13 19.55
N ASN A 114 -1.69 -10.36 20.45
CA ASN A 114 -1.83 -11.39 21.48
C ASN A 114 -2.24 -10.81 22.83
N HIS A 115 -3.11 -11.52 23.56
CA HIS A 115 -3.41 -11.22 24.96
C HIS A 115 -2.67 -12.20 25.88
N PRO A 116 -1.60 -11.75 26.58
CA PRO A 116 -0.87 -12.60 27.53
C PRO A 116 -1.75 -13.08 28.71
N SER A 117 -2.81 -12.33 29.02
CA SER A 117 -3.80 -12.67 30.06
C SER A 117 -4.59 -13.95 29.76
N GLY A 118 -4.60 -14.41 28.50
CA GLY A 118 -5.39 -15.54 28.04
C GLY A 118 -6.86 -15.23 27.79
N ASN A 119 -7.32 -14.00 28.06
CA ASN A 119 -8.66 -13.57 27.65
C ASN A 119 -8.66 -13.34 26.13
N HIS A 120 -9.49 -14.06 25.39
CA HIS A 120 -9.57 -13.93 23.94
C HIS A 120 -10.56 -12.85 23.49
N ASN A 121 -11.35 -12.26 24.40
CA ASN A 121 -12.24 -11.18 24.03
C ASN A 121 -11.45 -9.88 23.80
N PRO A 122 -11.72 -9.15 22.69
CA PRO A 122 -11.15 -7.84 22.46
C PRO A 122 -11.63 -6.84 23.52
N SER A 123 -10.78 -5.89 23.88
CA SER A 123 -11.18 -4.74 24.69
C SER A 123 -12.06 -3.77 23.89
N THR A 124 -12.72 -2.85 24.58
CA THR A 124 -13.48 -1.77 23.93
C THR A 124 -12.55 -0.93 23.05
N GLU A 125 -11.34 -0.69 23.53
CA GLU A 125 -10.33 0.11 22.85
C GLU A 125 -9.80 -0.58 21.58
N ASP A 126 -9.70 -1.91 21.57
CA ASP A 126 -9.38 -2.66 20.36
C ASP A 126 -10.46 -2.49 19.29
N ILE A 127 -11.74 -2.57 19.70
CA ILE A 127 -12.89 -2.40 18.80
C ILE A 127 -12.90 -0.98 18.22
N GLU A 128 -12.75 0.04 19.06
CA GLU A 128 -12.70 1.45 18.64
C GLU A 128 -11.53 1.72 17.70
N ALA A 129 -10.34 1.21 18.03
CA ALA A 129 -9.16 1.34 17.18
C ALA A 129 -9.37 0.65 15.82
N THR A 130 -9.98 -0.54 15.80
CA THR A 130 -10.31 -1.27 14.57
C THR A 130 -11.26 -0.47 13.69
N GLN A 131 -12.34 0.06 14.27
CA GLN A 131 -13.32 0.87 13.53
C GLN A 131 -12.68 2.12 12.94
N LYS A 132 -11.80 2.79 13.70
CA LYS A 132 -11.05 3.96 13.24
C LYS A 132 -10.14 3.60 12.06
N LEU A 133 -9.45 2.46 12.13
CA LEU A 133 -8.61 1.96 11.03
C LEU A 133 -9.45 1.60 9.81
N GLN A 134 -10.62 0.98 9.98
CA GLN A 134 -11.54 0.68 8.88
C GLN A 134 -11.96 1.95 8.13
N ILE A 135 -12.30 3.02 8.84
CA ILE A 135 -12.69 4.31 8.24
C ILE A 135 -11.53 4.92 7.43
N ILE A 136 -10.33 4.95 8.02
CA ILE A 136 -9.14 5.49 7.36
C ILE A 136 -8.75 4.63 6.15
N GLY A 137 -8.71 3.32 6.31
CA GLY A 137 -8.35 2.36 5.27
C GLY A 137 -9.26 2.46 4.05
N ARG A 138 -10.58 2.57 4.26
CA ARG A 138 -11.53 2.82 3.17
C ARG A 138 -11.21 4.09 2.38
N SER A 139 -10.76 5.15 3.05
CA SER A 139 -10.38 6.41 2.39
C SER A 139 -9.08 6.28 1.57
N LEU A 140 -8.24 5.29 1.89
CA LEU A 140 -6.96 5.01 1.24
C LEU A 140 -7.02 3.82 0.27
N ASN A 141 -8.20 3.24 0.04
CA ASN A 141 -8.37 1.97 -0.69
C ASN A 141 -7.53 0.81 -0.12
N VAL A 142 -7.38 0.75 1.20
CA VAL A 142 -6.73 -0.35 1.93
C VAL A 142 -7.76 -0.95 2.89
N GLU A 143 -8.23 -2.17 2.60
CA GLU A 143 -9.26 -2.84 3.40
C GLU A 143 -8.69 -3.41 4.70
N ILE A 144 -9.31 -3.12 5.84
CA ILE A 144 -9.06 -3.91 7.06
C ILE A 144 -9.95 -5.15 6.97
N ILE A 145 -9.36 -6.25 6.52
CA ILE A 145 -10.06 -7.51 6.27
C ILE A 145 -10.52 -8.11 7.59
N ASP A 146 -9.64 -8.12 8.59
CA ASP A 146 -9.98 -8.54 9.94
C ASP A 146 -9.01 -7.98 10.99
N HIS A 147 -9.39 -8.10 12.24
CA HIS A 147 -8.56 -7.92 13.40
C HIS A 147 -8.70 -9.14 14.33
N ILE A 148 -7.62 -9.86 14.56
CA ILE A 148 -7.59 -11.14 15.27
C ILE A 148 -6.87 -10.98 16.61
N VAL A 149 -7.58 -11.25 17.70
CA VAL A 149 -6.99 -11.42 19.04
C VAL A 149 -6.53 -12.86 19.19
N VAL A 150 -5.28 -13.08 19.63
CA VAL A 150 -4.68 -14.41 19.75
C VAL A 150 -4.33 -14.71 21.20
N THR A 151 -4.65 -15.93 21.64
CA THR A 151 -4.18 -16.47 22.92
C THR A 151 -3.42 -17.77 22.67
N SER A 152 -2.94 -18.42 23.73
CA SER A 152 -2.20 -19.69 23.63
C SER A 152 -3.01 -20.84 23.03
N THR A 153 -4.34 -20.70 22.92
CA THR A 153 -5.25 -21.75 22.46
C THR A 153 -6.33 -21.29 21.49
N HIS A 154 -6.66 -20.00 21.43
CA HIS A 154 -7.81 -19.49 20.66
C HIS A 154 -7.44 -18.24 19.86
N CYS A 155 -8.20 -18.02 18.78
CA CYS A 155 -8.24 -16.76 18.05
C CYS A 155 -9.66 -16.19 18.11
N HIS A 156 -9.80 -14.89 18.31
CA HIS A 156 -11.07 -14.19 18.28
C HIS A 156 -11.03 -13.11 17.19
N HIS A 157 -12.00 -13.17 16.29
CA HIS A 157 -12.16 -12.24 15.18
C HIS A 157 -13.03 -11.06 15.63
N VAL A 158 -12.48 -9.85 15.54
CA VAL A 158 -13.16 -8.60 15.93
C VAL A 158 -14.09 -8.14 14.81
N VAL A 159 -13.69 -8.31 13.55
CA VAL A 159 -14.54 -8.01 12.41
C VAL A 159 -15.32 -9.28 12.07
N ARG A 160 -16.48 -9.46 12.72
CA ARG A 160 -17.41 -10.52 12.35
C ARG A 160 -18.26 -10.04 11.19
N ASP A 161 -18.19 -10.77 10.09
CA ASP A 161 -18.95 -10.55 8.86
C ASP A 161 -20.45 -10.38 9.15
N ASP A 162 -20.98 -9.17 8.92
CA ASP A 162 -22.40 -8.97 8.56
C ASP A 162 -22.71 -7.65 7.86
N THR A 163 -21.72 -6.84 7.43
CA THR A 163 -21.99 -5.54 6.77
C THR A 163 -21.11 -5.18 5.57
N LEU A 164 -20.25 -6.08 5.08
CA LEU A 164 -19.35 -5.79 3.95
C LEU A 164 -19.59 -6.63 2.69
N ALA A 165 -20.63 -7.47 2.67
CA ALA A 165 -21.16 -8.00 1.43
C ALA A 165 -22.02 -6.94 0.71
N GLY A 166 -21.43 -6.22 -0.25
CA GLY A 166 -22.19 -5.65 -1.36
C GLY A 166 -22.56 -4.17 -1.31
N ARG A 167 -21.90 -3.32 -0.51
CA ARG A 167 -22.06 -1.87 -0.68
C ARG A 167 -20.97 -1.34 -1.63
N PRO A 168 -21.31 -0.78 -2.80
CA PRO A 168 -20.31 -0.17 -3.66
C PRO A 168 -19.59 0.91 -2.86
N VAL A 169 -18.26 0.84 -2.85
CA VAL A 169 -17.42 1.93 -2.38
C VAL A 169 -17.85 3.16 -3.18
N PRO A 170 -18.36 4.24 -2.55
CA PRO A 170 -18.41 5.51 -3.25
C PRO A 170 -16.96 5.79 -3.60
N SER A 171 -16.64 5.82 -4.89
CA SER A 171 -15.35 6.30 -5.36
C SER A 171 -15.14 7.65 -4.67
N ALA A 172 -14.27 7.71 -3.67
CA ALA A 172 -13.94 8.95 -3.02
C ALA A 172 -13.22 9.78 -4.08
N SER A 173 -14.00 10.56 -4.82
CA SER A 173 -13.50 11.63 -5.67
C SER A 173 -12.83 12.60 -4.72
N PHE A 174 -11.52 12.48 -4.56
CA PHE A 174 -10.77 13.38 -3.71
C PHE A 174 -10.70 14.75 -4.42
N THR A 175 -11.64 15.64 -4.10
CA THR A 175 -11.51 17.06 -4.34
C THR A 175 -10.44 17.60 -3.39
N LEU A 176 -9.20 17.66 -3.87
CA LEU A 176 -8.05 18.19 -3.14
C LEU A 176 -8.27 19.68 -2.81
N ARG A 177 -8.47 20.00 -1.52
CA ARG A 177 -8.19 21.32 -0.95
C ARG A 177 -6.72 21.34 -0.49
N SER A 178 -5.97 22.34 -0.94
CA SER A 178 -4.55 22.53 -0.64
C SER A 178 -4.31 22.90 0.84
N PRO A 179 -3.32 22.30 1.53
CA PRO A 179 -2.73 22.87 2.74
C PRO A 179 -1.49 23.71 2.41
N GLY A 180 -1.35 24.87 3.06
CA GLY A 180 -0.21 25.79 2.91
C GLY A 180 1.12 25.24 3.44
N GLY A 181 2.23 25.78 2.93
CA GLY A 181 3.60 25.37 3.24
C GLY A 181 4.14 25.85 4.61
N PRO A 182 5.48 25.95 4.84
CA PRO A 182 6.61 25.68 3.92
C PRO A 182 7.77 24.83 4.53
N ALA A 183 8.58 24.21 3.66
CA ALA A 183 10.04 24.03 3.85
C ALA A 183 10.72 23.78 2.48
N ARG A 184 11.80 24.53 2.20
CA ARG A 184 12.55 24.55 0.94
C ARG A 184 13.55 23.39 0.87
N ILE A 185 13.19 22.35 0.12
CA ILE A 185 14.13 21.51 -0.64
C ILE A 185 13.92 21.93 -2.10
N ASP A 186 14.91 21.83 -3.00
CA ASP A 186 14.69 22.16 -4.43
C ASP A 186 13.81 21.08 -5.07
N HIS A 187 12.51 21.17 -4.78
CA HIS A 187 11.52 20.15 -5.07
C HIS A 187 11.36 19.90 -6.59
N GLY A 188 11.78 20.87 -7.42
CA GLY A 188 11.74 20.75 -8.88
C GLY A 188 12.58 19.61 -9.44
N ASP A 189 13.74 19.33 -8.84
CA ASP A 189 14.67 18.30 -9.33
C ASP A 189 14.19 16.88 -8.99
N ILE A 190 13.59 16.71 -7.80
CA ILE A 190 13.03 15.43 -7.35
C ILE A 190 11.79 15.08 -8.18
N ALA A 191 10.89 16.04 -8.41
CA ALA A 191 9.71 15.84 -9.23
C ALA A 191 10.05 15.37 -10.65
N LEU A 192 11.05 16.01 -11.26
CA LEU A 192 11.51 15.66 -12.60
C LEU A 192 12.14 14.26 -12.64
N ALA A 193 12.97 13.91 -11.65
CA ALA A 193 13.59 12.60 -11.55
C ALA A 193 12.53 11.48 -11.46
N ASN A 194 11.52 11.66 -10.61
CA ASN A 194 10.45 10.70 -10.39
C ASN A 194 9.54 10.56 -11.61
N ALA A 195 9.20 11.68 -12.28
CA ALA A 195 8.45 11.64 -13.53
C ALA A 195 9.19 10.84 -14.64
N ARG A 196 10.51 11.04 -14.77
CA ARG A 196 11.33 10.27 -15.73
C ARG A 196 11.42 8.79 -15.35
N ALA A 197 11.50 8.46 -14.06
CA ALA A 197 11.48 7.08 -13.60
C ALA A 197 10.15 6.39 -13.94
N ALA A 198 9.02 7.05 -13.71
CA ALA A 198 7.69 6.56 -14.06
C ALA A 198 7.56 6.28 -15.57
N MET A 199 8.05 7.19 -16.42
CA MET A 199 8.04 7.01 -17.88
C MET A 199 8.91 5.84 -18.33
N ARG A 200 10.13 5.69 -17.76
CA ARG A 200 11.04 4.57 -18.08
C ARG A 200 10.46 3.22 -17.70
N ARG A 201 9.91 3.06 -16.49
CA ARG A 201 9.29 1.80 -16.07
C ARG A 201 8.12 1.41 -16.97
N ARG A 202 7.37 2.39 -17.46
CA ARG A 202 6.28 2.13 -18.40
C ARG A 202 6.81 1.62 -19.75
N LEU A 203 7.81 2.27 -20.34
CA LEU A 203 8.40 1.80 -21.60
C LEU A 203 8.94 0.36 -21.47
N LEU A 204 9.59 0.04 -20.35
CA LEU A 204 10.07 -1.32 -20.07
C LEU A 204 8.92 -2.32 -19.96
N ARG A 205 7.81 -1.98 -19.30
CA ARG A 205 6.62 -2.85 -19.23
C ARG A 205 6.04 -3.15 -20.62
N GLN A 206 5.98 -2.15 -21.49
CA GLN A 206 5.50 -2.33 -22.87
C GLN A 206 6.42 -3.26 -23.67
N GLN A 207 7.74 -3.07 -23.56
CA GLN A 207 8.72 -3.91 -24.23
C GLN A 207 8.73 -5.35 -23.71
N LEU A 208 8.52 -5.55 -22.41
CA LEU A 208 8.57 -6.86 -21.77
C LEU A 208 7.39 -7.75 -22.18
N ILE A 209 6.19 -7.19 -22.27
CA ILE A 209 4.95 -7.95 -22.48
C ILE A 209 4.55 -8.01 -23.96
N GLY A 210 4.99 -7.05 -24.79
CA GLY A 210 4.74 -7.07 -26.24
C GLY A 210 3.28 -6.78 -26.66
N ALA A 211 2.43 -6.33 -25.74
CA ALA A 211 1.03 -5.97 -25.99
C ALA A 211 0.75 -4.54 -25.52
N PRO A 212 1.16 -3.50 -26.28
CA PRO A 212 1.12 -2.10 -25.84
C PRO A 212 -0.30 -1.58 -25.55
N GLU A 213 -1.31 -2.17 -26.19
CA GLU A 213 -2.71 -1.73 -26.10
C GLU A 213 -3.41 -2.25 -24.83
N LEU A 214 -2.84 -3.27 -24.17
CA LEU A 214 -3.44 -3.89 -22.99
C LEU A 214 -3.04 -3.21 -21.67
N PHE A 215 -1.91 -2.49 -21.63
CA PHE A 215 -1.27 -2.05 -20.38
C PHE A 215 -0.92 -0.56 -20.34
N GLY A 216 -1.67 0.29 -21.05
CA GLY A 216 -1.46 1.73 -21.14
C GLY A 216 -2.63 2.57 -20.59
N ASP A 217 -2.31 3.77 -20.11
CA ASP A 217 -3.29 4.84 -19.86
C ASP A 217 -2.85 6.06 -20.69
N PRO A 218 -3.19 6.14 -21.99
CA PRO A 218 -2.66 7.12 -22.94
C PRO A 218 -2.83 8.57 -22.50
N ALA A 219 -3.83 8.87 -21.66
CA ALA A 219 -4.04 10.21 -21.14
C ALA A 219 -2.94 10.55 -20.14
N TRP A 220 -2.67 9.62 -19.21
CA TRP A 220 -1.62 9.78 -18.22
C TRP A 220 -0.23 9.86 -18.87
N GLU A 221 0.02 9.11 -19.93
CA GLU A 221 1.28 9.15 -20.70
C GLU A 221 1.58 10.55 -21.20
N MET A 222 0.58 11.17 -21.83
CA MET A 222 0.68 12.54 -22.35
C MET A 222 0.93 13.54 -21.23
N LEU A 223 0.27 13.36 -20.08
CA LEU A 223 0.45 14.26 -18.93
C LEU A 223 1.85 14.16 -18.33
N ILE A 224 2.40 12.95 -18.18
CA ILE A 224 3.78 12.75 -17.71
C ILE A 224 4.77 13.41 -18.68
N ASP A 225 4.61 13.19 -19.98
CA ASP A 225 5.50 13.73 -21.00
C ASP A 225 5.47 15.27 -21.03
N LEU A 226 4.26 15.85 -20.94
CA LEU A 226 4.09 17.31 -20.81
C LEU A 226 4.73 17.86 -19.53
N PHE A 227 4.59 17.15 -18.41
CA PHE A 227 5.18 17.57 -17.14
C PHE A 227 6.70 17.58 -17.20
N VAL A 228 7.31 16.53 -17.76
CA VAL A 228 8.78 16.45 -17.94
C VAL A 228 9.26 17.62 -18.80
N HIS A 229 8.60 17.89 -19.93
CA HIS A 229 8.94 19.02 -20.79
C HIS A 229 8.75 20.37 -20.10
N GLU A 230 7.74 20.53 -19.26
CA GLU A 230 7.52 21.75 -18.49
C GLU A 230 8.61 21.99 -17.44
N CYS A 231 9.02 20.95 -16.71
CA CYS A 231 10.16 21.01 -15.79
C CYS A 231 11.47 21.36 -16.50
N GLU A 232 11.68 20.83 -17.72
CA GLU A 232 12.83 21.15 -18.58
C GLU A 232 12.71 22.50 -19.29
N ARG A 233 11.59 23.21 -19.12
CA ARG A 233 11.25 24.47 -19.83
C ARG A 233 11.29 24.35 -21.35
N LYS A 234 10.98 23.16 -21.87
CA LYS A 234 10.88 22.87 -23.30
C LYS A 234 9.43 22.98 -23.77
N ARG A 235 9.25 23.39 -25.02
CA ARG A 235 7.93 23.43 -25.67
C ARG A 235 7.68 22.11 -26.39
N LEU A 236 6.49 21.54 -26.22
CA LEU A 236 6.09 20.29 -26.88
C LEU A 236 4.95 20.58 -27.88
N SER A 237 5.12 20.17 -29.14
CA SER A 237 4.05 20.29 -30.14
C SER A 237 3.03 19.17 -29.99
N ILE A 238 1.77 19.44 -30.36
CA ILE A 238 0.69 18.43 -30.28
C ILE A 238 1.06 17.15 -31.03
N SER A 239 1.65 17.29 -32.22
CA SER A 239 2.13 16.15 -33.01
C SER A 239 3.15 15.30 -32.26
N ALA A 240 4.12 15.93 -31.59
CA ALA A 240 5.18 15.24 -30.85
C ALA A 240 4.61 14.54 -29.60
N LEU A 241 3.69 15.19 -28.88
CA LEU A 241 2.98 14.58 -27.75
C LEU A 241 2.20 13.32 -28.15
N CYS A 242 1.62 13.32 -29.35
CA CYS A 242 0.85 12.15 -29.80
C CYS A 242 1.74 10.99 -30.23
N VAL A 243 2.96 11.26 -30.74
CA VAL A 243 3.93 10.22 -31.11
C VAL A 243 4.38 9.40 -29.89
N THR A 244 4.40 10.00 -28.70
CA THR A 244 4.79 9.31 -27.46
C THR A 244 3.65 8.53 -26.81
N SER A 245 2.41 8.72 -27.30
CA SER A 245 1.25 7.97 -26.83
C SER A 245 1.20 6.58 -27.44
N SER A 246 0.83 5.58 -26.66
CA SER A 246 0.78 4.18 -27.09
C SER A 246 -0.47 3.82 -27.90
N ILE A 247 -1.04 4.80 -28.61
CA ILE A 247 -2.29 4.67 -29.38
C ILE A 247 -2.15 5.31 -30.78
N PRO A 248 -3.01 4.92 -31.75
CA PRO A 248 -3.00 5.51 -33.08
C PRO A 248 -3.15 7.05 -33.08
N MET A 249 -2.47 7.71 -34.01
CA MET A 249 -2.37 9.17 -34.12
C MET A 249 -3.73 9.90 -34.09
N SER A 250 -4.75 9.37 -34.77
CA SER A 250 -6.10 9.97 -34.80
C SER A 250 -6.80 9.88 -33.44
N SER A 251 -6.56 8.81 -32.69
CA SER A 251 -7.05 8.64 -31.32
C SER A 251 -6.30 9.53 -30.34
N ALA A 252 -4.98 9.67 -30.51
CA ALA A 252 -4.13 10.56 -29.73
C ALA A 252 -4.56 12.03 -29.87
N LEU A 253 -4.83 12.50 -31.10
CA LEU A 253 -5.32 13.87 -31.33
C LEU A 253 -6.67 14.14 -30.64
N ARG A 254 -7.59 13.18 -30.72
CA ARG A 254 -8.90 13.27 -30.05
C ARG A 254 -8.74 13.28 -28.53
N LEU A 255 -7.81 12.51 -27.99
CA LEU A 255 -7.51 12.51 -26.56
C LEU A 255 -6.90 13.85 -26.12
N ALA A 256 -5.93 14.37 -26.87
CA ALA A 256 -5.35 15.69 -26.63
C ALA A 256 -6.40 16.80 -26.69
N GLN A 257 -7.38 16.71 -27.61
CA GLN A 257 -8.53 17.60 -27.65
C GLN A 257 -9.38 17.49 -26.37
N ARG A 258 -9.75 16.28 -25.96
CA ARG A 258 -10.51 16.07 -24.71
C ARG A 258 -9.79 16.61 -23.47
N LEU A 259 -8.46 16.47 -23.41
CA LEU A 259 -7.64 17.04 -22.34
C LEU A 259 -7.65 18.57 -22.37
N CYS A 260 -7.73 19.19 -23.55
CA CYS A 260 -7.90 20.64 -23.68
C CYS A 260 -9.30 21.08 -23.25
N ASP A 261 -10.34 20.38 -23.71
CA ASP A 261 -11.74 20.70 -23.40
C ASP A 261 -12.03 20.57 -21.89
N ALA A 262 -11.37 19.63 -21.21
CA ALA A 262 -11.45 19.45 -19.77
C ALA A 262 -10.62 20.45 -18.95
N GLY A 263 -9.92 21.40 -19.61
CA GLY A 263 -9.06 22.39 -18.93
C GLY A 263 -7.79 21.79 -18.31
N ILE A 264 -7.41 20.57 -18.69
CA ILE A 264 -6.22 19.89 -18.15
C ILE A 264 -4.95 20.37 -18.88
N THR A 265 -5.09 20.62 -20.18
CA THR A 265 -4.03 21.12 -21.05
C THR A 265 -4.50 22.36 -21.80
N ARG A 266 -3.57 23.15 -22.30
CA ARG A 266 -3.84 24.36 -23.06
C ARG A 266 -3.00 24.39 -24.32
N ARG A 267 -3.61 24.84 -25.42
CA ARG A 267 -2.94 25.04 -26.71
C ARG A 267 -2.31 26.42 -26.76
N VAL A 268 -1.10 26.48 -27.26
CA VAL A 268 -0.36 27.72 -27.47
C VAL A 268 0.07 27.74 -28.94
N PRO A 269 -0.40 28.69 -29.75
CA PRO A 269 0.05 28.81 -31.13
C PRO A 269 1.55 29.09 -31.18
N ASP A 270 2.25 28.52 -32.15
CA ASP A 270 3.66 28.85 -32.37
C ASP A 270 3.73 30.27 -32.99
N PRO A 271 4.47 31.21 -32.38
CA PRO A 271 4.59 32.57 -32.88
C PRO A 271 5.37 32.67 -34.20
N ILE A 272 6.11 31.62 -34.59
CA ILE A 272 6.98 31.60 -35.77
C ILE A 272 6.32 30.81 -36.91
N ASP A 273 5.59 29.75 -36.59
CA ASP A 273 4.92 28.88 -37.58
C ASP A 273 3.44 28.69 -37.24
N GLY A 274 2.57 29.38 -37.97
CA GLY A 274 1.11 29.29 -37.78
C GLY A 274 0.51 27.88 -38.01
N ARG A 275 1.27 26.94 -38.59
CA ARG A 275 0.84 25.54 -38.75
C ARG A 275 1.17 24.68 -37.54
N ARG A 276 2.04 25.16 -36.65
CA ARG A 276 2.47 24.43 -35.46
C ARG A 276 1.71 24.93 -34.23
N THR A 277 1.21 23.99 -33.45
CA THR A 277 0.57 24.28 -32.17
C THR A 277 1.31 23.55 -31.06
N PHE A 278 1.75 24.31 -30.06
CA PHE A 278 2.27 23.77 -28.82
C PHE A 278 1.14 23.43 -27.87
N ILE A 279 1.43 22.52 -26.96
CA ILE A 279 0.52 22.12 -25.90
C ILE A 279 1.28 22.16 -24.58
N ARG A 280 0.60 22.64 -23.53
CA ARG A 280 1.14 22.77 -22.18
C ARG A 280 0.13 22.28 -21.17
N LEU A 281 0.59 21.92 -19.98
CA LEU A 281 -0.33 21.71 -18.86
C LEU A 281 -0.99 23.04 -18.48
N ASP A 282 -2.20 22.95 -17.96
CA ASP A 282 -2.76 24.03 -17.17
C ASP A 282 -1.90 24.23 -15.89
N PRO A 283 -1.65 25.47 -15.41
CA PRO A 283 -0.72 25.71 -14.31
C PRO A 283 -1.17 25.05 -13.02
N VAL A 284 -2.49 24.95 -12.80
CA VAL A 284 -3.04 24.26 -11.63
C VAL A 284 -2.74 22.77 -11.72
N ILE A 285 -2.86 22.18 -12.91
CA ILE A 285 -2.52 20.79 -13.14
C ILE A 285 -1.02 20.56 -13.02
N ALA A 286 -0.19 21.42 -13.61
CA ALA A 286 1.26 21.36 -13.49
C ALA A 286 1.71 21.40 -12.02
N HIS A 287 1.08 22.25 -11.21
CA HIS A 287 1.34 22.33 -9.78
C HIS A 287 0.93 21.04 -9.04
N ARG A 288 -0.23 20.48 -9.36
CA ARG A 288 -0.70 19.20 -8.77
C ARG A 288 0.20 18.03 -9.16
N MET A 289 0.62 17.96 -10.43
CA MET A 289 1.53 16.92 -10.93
C MET A 289 2.91 17.05 -10.31
N ARG A 290 3.38 18.29 -10.10
CA ARG A 290 4.61 18.55 -9.36
C ARG A 290 4.52 17.97 -7.95
N ALA A 291 3.49 18.32 -7.18
CA ALA A 291 3.30 17.77 -5.84
C ALA A 291 3.20 16.23 -5.84
N TYR A 292 2.52 15.66 -6.84
CA TYR A 292 2.43 14.19 -7.01
C TYR A 292 3.81 13.56 -7.20
N PHE A 293 4.65 14.08 -8.09
CA PHE A 293 5.98 13.52 -8.34
C PHE A 293 6.99 13.85 -7.24
N GLU A 294 6.84 14.98 -6.54
CA GLU A 294 7.64 15.31 -5.36
C GLU A 294 7.36 14.33 -4.21
N ALA A 295 6.10 13.98 -3.99
CA ALA A 295 5.69 12.99 -2.99
C ALA A 295 6.13 11.57 -3.35
N GLY A 296 6.39 11.29 -4.63
CA GLY A 296 6.81 9.98 -5.14
C GLY A 296 8.29 9.64 -4.96
N ALA A 297 8.98 10.26 -3.99
CA ALA A 297 10.33 9.84 -3.60
C ALA A 297 10.24 8.44 -2.98
N GLU A 298 10.58 7.44 -3.78
CA GLU A 298 10.62 6.01 -3.45
C GLU A 298 11.52 5.68 -2.26
#